data_AF-A0A1L5KGH3-F1
#
_entry.id   AF-A0A1L5KGH3-F1
#
_cell.length_a   1.000
_cell.length_b   1.000
_cell.length_c   1.000
_cell.angle_alpha   90.00
_cell.angle_beta   90.00
_cell.angle_gamma   90.00
#
_symmetry.space_group_name_H-M   'P 1'
#
loop_
_entity.id
_entity.type
_entity.pdbx_description
1 polymer ?
#
loop_
_entity_poly.entity_id
_entity_poly.type
_entity_poly.pdbx_seq_one_letter_code
_entity_poly.pdbx_strand_id
1 'polypeptide(L)'
;MRIVIDLQGAQTESRFRGIGRYSIAIAKAIIRNNIQHEIFIALSAMLDESIADIKVQFADLLPAENIVVWHAAGPVRAMDQGNEWRRESAELIREAFLESLRPDVVFITSLFEGHVDDAATSVHKFSRQYKVAVLHHDLIPLVQAETYLLDDVFKPYYLQKVEWLKNADLLLTNSAYTAQEAIEHLHLQGDH
;
A
#
# COMPACT_ATOMS: atom_id res chain seq x y z
N MET A 1 4.53 -20.37 -3.66
CA MET A 1 3.57 -19.30 -3.39
C MET A 1 3.79 -18.17 -4.38
N ARG A 2 2.73 -17.45 -4.72
CA ARG A 2 2.75 -16.23 -5.50
C ARG A 2 2.56 -15.02 -4.60
N ILE A 3 3.51 -14.08 -4.65
CA ILE A 3 3.51 -12.86 -3.84
C ILE A 3 3.41 -11.66 -4.78
N VAL A 4 2.44 -10.80 -4.55
CA VAL A 4 2.32 -9.52 -5.28
C VAL A 4 2.70 -8.39 -4.33
N ILE A 5 3.74 -7.63 -4.66
CA ILE A 5 4.16 -6.45 -3.92
C ILE A 5 3.48 -5.23 -4.54
N ASP A 6 2.53 -4.63 -3.81
CA ASP A 6 1.91 -3.36 -4.15
C ASP A 6 2.86 -2.22 -3.76
N LEU A 7 3.42 -1.57 -4.79
CA LEU A 7 4.53 -0.66 -4.66
C LEU A 7 4.13 0.81 -4.83
N GLN A 8 2.85 1.14 -4.64
CA GLN A 8 2.38 2.52 -4.74
C GLN A 8 3.12 3.49 -3.79
N GLY A 9 3.61 3.04 -2.63
CA GLY A 9 4.44 3.89 -1.75
C GLY A 9 5.75 4.39 -2.38
N ALA A 10 6.23 3.74 -3.45
CA ALA A 10 7.36 4.22 -4.26
C ALA A 10 6.93 5.04 -5.49
N GLN A 11 5.63 5.15 -5.76
CA GLN A 11 5.07 5.88 -6.88
C GLN A 11 4.52 7.27 -6.47
N THR A 12 4.07 7.41 -5.24
CA THR A 12 3.43 8.61 -4.68
C THR A 12 4.46 9.67 -4.27
N GLU A 13 4.00 10.76 -3.64
CA GLU A 13 4.86 11.78 -3.03
C GLU A 13 5.85 11.20 -2.00
N SER A 14 5.55 10.02 -1.45
CA SER A 14 6.46 9.25 -0.60
C SER A 14 7.76 8.85 -1.29
N ARG A 15 7.82 8.80 -2.64
CA ARG A 15 9.01 8.45 -3.43
C ARG A 15 10.22 9.36 -3.15
N PHE A 16 9.97 10.61 -2.76
CA PHE A 16 11.01 11.58 -2.44
C PHE A 16 11.46 11.53 -0.97
N ARG A 17 10.82 10.70 -0.14
CA ARG A 17 11.04 10.65 1.32
C ARG A 17 11.44 9.26 1.79
N GLY A 18 11.43 9.05 3.11
CA GLY A 18 11.83 7.80 3.75
C GLY A 18 10.97 6.60 3.33
N ILE A 19 9.64 6.77 3.29
CA ILE A 19 8.68 5.71 2.96
C ILE A 19 8.98 5.11 1.59
N GLY A 20 9.04 5.93 0.53
CA GLY A 20 9.27 5.41 -0.81
C GLY A 20 10.65 4.76 -0.99
N ARG A 21 11.70 5.32 -0.37
CA ARG A 21 13.03 4.67 -0.34
C ARG A 21 12.97 3.30 0.35
N TYR A 22 12.24 3.20 1.45
CA TYR A 22 12.07 1.95 2.18
C TYR A 22 11.24 0.94 1.39
N SER A 23 10.14 1.37 0.73
CA SER A 23 9.32 0.52 -0.16
C SER A 23 10.15 -0.14 -1.25
N ILE A 24 11.04 0.62 -1.91
CA ILE A 24 11.99 0.05 -2.88
C ILE A 24 12.95 -0.92 -2.21
N ALA A 25 13.58 -0.52 -1.09
CA ALA A 25 14.61 -1.32 -0.44
C ALA A 25 14.08 -2.67 0.05
N ILE A 26 12.91 -2.68 0.69
CA ILE A 26 12.28 -3.90 1.21
C ILE A 26 11.85 -4.83 0.07
N ALA A 27 11.27 -4.29 -1.01
CA ALA A 27 10.89 -5.09 -2.17
C ALA A 27 12.13 -5.75 -2.82
N LYS A 28 13.21 -5.00 -3.02
CA LYS A 28 14.48 -5.54 -3.54
C LYS A 28 15.05 -6.62 -2.62
N ALA A 29 15.02 -6.41 -1.30
CA ALA A 29 15.51 -7.38 -0.34
C ALA A 29 14.70 -8.67 -0.37
N ILE A 30 13.37 -8.59 -0.43
CA ILE A 30 12.48 -9.76 -0.57
C ILE A 30 12.82 -10.53 -1.86
N ILE A 31 12.93 -9.83 -2.99
CA ILE A 31 13.20 -10.48 -4.30
C ILE A 31 14.59 -11.15 -4.31
N ARG A 32 15.63 -10.49 -3.79
CA ARG A 32 16.99 -11.05 -3.77
C ARG A 32 17.13 -12.29 -2.89
N ASN A 33 16.35 -12.35 -1.81
CA ASN A 33 16.36 -13.49 -0.88
C ASN A 33 15.29 -14.54 -1.21
N ASN A 34 14.55 -14.35 -2.31
CA ASN A 34 13.55 -15.29 -2.76
C ASN A 34 14.19 -16.49 -3.47
N ILE A 35 13.91 -17.69 -2.97
CA ILE A 35 14.43 -18.95 -3.53
C ILE A 35 13.33 -19.72 -4.29
N GLN A 36 12.06 -19.54 -3.93
CA GLN A 36 10.99 -20.49 -4.27
C GLN A 36 9.63 -19.86 -4.61
N HIS A 37 9.47 -18.55 -4.43
CA HIS A 37 8.21 -17.86 -4.66
C HIS A 37 8.19 -17.20 -6.03
N GLU A 38 7.01 -17.07 -6.61
CA GLU A 38 6.79 -16.27 -7.80
C GLU A 38 6.43 -14.86 -7.34
N ILE A 39 7.24 -13.87 -7.68
CA ILE A 39 7.07 -12.50 -7.21
C ILE A 39 6.65 -11.59 -8.36
N PHE A 40 5.62 -10.80 -8.12
CA PHE A 40 5.17 -9.72 -8.97
C PHE A 40 5.33 -8.38 -8.25
N ILE A 41 5.62 -7.33 -9.00
CA ILE A 41 5.46 -5.95 -8.56
C ILE A 41 4.22 -5.39 -9.28
N ALA A 42 3.27 -4.87 -8.51
CA ALA A 42 2.11 -4.18 -9.04
C ALA A 42 2.28 -2.66 -8.90
N LEU A 43 2.06 -1.96 -10.02
CA LEU A 43 2.14 -0.49 -10.11
C LEU A 43 0.80 0.07 -10.61
N SER A 44 0.44 1.27 -10.17
CA SER A 44 -0.70 2.03 -10.66
C SER A 44 -0.32 2.86 -11.88
N ALA A 45 -1.12 2.78 -12.95
CA ALA A 45 -1.01 3.66 -14.11
C ALA A 45 -1.41 5.11 -13.82
N MET A 46 -2.08 5.38 -12.70
CA MET A 46 -2.44 6.76 -12.29
C MET A 46 -1.23 7.52 -11.72
N LEU A 47 -0.10 6.84 -11.49
CA LEU A 47 1.16 7.40 -11.00
C LEU A 47 2.28 7.12 -12.02
N ASP A 48 2.01 7.44 -13.29
CA ASP A 48 2.77 7.02 -14.47
C ASP A 48 4.23 7.50 -14.49
N GLU A 49 4.49 8.71 -14.00
CA GLU A 49 5.83 9.32 -13.94
C GLU A 49 6.87 8.43 -13.25
N SER A 50 6.45 7.58 -12.31
CA SER A 50 7.33 6.71 -11.53
C SER A 50 7.64 5.37 -12.21
N ILE A 51 6.85 4.95 -13.21
CA ILE A 51 6.86 3.57 -13.70
C ILE A 51 8.18 3.23 -14.41
N ALA A 52 8.70 4.13 -15.24
CA ALA A 52 9.94 3.89 -15.98
C ALA A 52 11.13 3.70 -15.03
N ASP A 53 11.27 4.59 -14.05
CA ASP A 53 12.34 4.53 -13.05
C ASP A 53 12.25 3.28 -12.19
N ILE A 54 11.03 2.89 -11.77
CA ILE A 54 10.83 1.65 -11.01
C ILE A 54 11.22 0.44 -11.85
N LYS A 55 10.79 0.35 -13.12
CA LYS A 55 11.17 -0.77 -14.01
C LYS A 55 12.69 -0.90 -14.14
N VAL A 56 13.40 0.21 -14.35
CA VAL A 56 14.88 0.22 -14.41
C VAL A 56 15.47 -0.30 -13.10
N GLN A 57 14.93 0.12 -11.96
CA GLN A 57 15.42 -0.30 -10.65
C GLN A 57 15.27 -1.80 -10.35
N PHE A 58 14.36 -2.50 -11.03
CA PHE A 58 14.10 -3.93 -10.84
C PHE A 58 14.50 -4.81 -12.03
N ALA A 59 15.06 -4.23 -13.10
CA ALA A 59 15.40 -4.95 -14.34
C ALA A 59 16.33 -6.15 -14.13
N ASP A 60 17.29 -6.04 -13.21
CA ASP A 60 18.24 -7.13 -12.89
C ASP A 60 17.70 -8.13 -11.84
N LEU A 61 16.49 -7.89 -11.31
CA LEU A 61 15.91 -8.65 -10.20
C LEU A 61 14.67 -9.44 -10.60
N LEU A 62 13.88 -8.94 -11.56
CA LEU A 62 12.67 -9.58 -12.03
C LEU A 62 12.56 -9.52 -13.56
N PRO A 63 11.97 -10.54 -14.20
CA PRO A 63 11.51 -10.43 -15.59
C PRO A 63 10.56 -9.24 -15.75
N ALA A 64 10.58 -8.60 -16.92
CA ALA A 64 9.76 -7.41 -17.18
C ALA A 64 8.26 -7.71 -17.09
N GLU A 65 7.84 -8.92 -17.46
CA GLU A 65 6.48 -9.43 -17.36
C GLU A 65 5.98 -9.57 -15.92
N ASN A 66 6.89 -9.63 -14.93
CA ASN A 66 6.55 -9.68 -13.52
C ASN A 66 6.36 -8.28 -12.89
N ILE A 67 6.60 -7.21 -13.66
CA ILE A 67 6.31 -5.82 -13.26
C ILE A 67 5.05 -5.38 -14.00
N VAL A 68 3.91 -5.55 -13.34
CA VAL A 68 2.59 -5.36 -13.93
C VAL A 68 2.02 -4.00 -13.55
N VAL A 69 1.24 -3.42 -14.47
CA VAL A 69 0.62 -2.09 -14.29
C VAL A 69 -0.89 -2.26 -14.39
N TRP A 70 -1.62 -1.73 -13.41
CA TRP A 70 -3.08 -1.74 -13.39
C TRP A 70 -3.64 -0.33 -13.68
N HIS A 71 -4.86 -0.29 -14.20
CA HIS A 71 -5.50 0.94 -14.67
C HIS A 71 -6.86 1.14 -14.00
N ALA A 72 -7.22 2.40 -13.73
CA ALA A 72 -8.54 2.82 -13.29
C ALA A 72 -8.82 4.26 -13.78
N ALA A 73 -10.06 4.73 -13.59
CA ALA A 73 -10.45 6.09 -13.94
C ALA A 73 -10.03 7.08 -12.84
N GLY A 74 -9.09 7.98 -13.17
CA GLY A 74 -8.64 9.07 -12.29
C GLY A 74 -9.22 10.45 -12.65
N PRO A 75 -8.78 11.52 -11.96
CA PRO A 75 -8.06 11.52 -10.68
C PRO A 75 -8.87 10.89 -9.53
N VAL A 76 -8.16 10.44 -8.49
CA VAL A 76 -8.67 9.76 -7.30
C VAL A 76 -8.18 10.35 -5.98
N ARG A 77 -7.27 11.34 -6.00
CA ARG A 77 -6.75 11.97 -4.78
C ARG A 77 -7.87 12.42 -3.85
N ALA A 78 -7.79 12.04 -2.58
CA ALA A 78 -8.88 12.20 -1.62
C ALA A 78 -9.16 13.64 -1.21
N MET A 79 -8.17 14.55 -1.29
CA MET A 79 -8.34 15.95 -0.92
C MET A 79 -9.27 16.74 -1.86
N ASP A 80 -9.50 16.23 -3.06
CA ASP A 80 -10.34 16.86 -4.08
C ASP A 80 -11.79 16.34 -3.99
N GLN A 81 -12.74 17.24 -3.73
CA GLN A 81 -14.16 16.92 -3.72
C GLN A 81 -14.63 16.41 -5.09
N GLY A 82 -15.49 15.39 -5.09
CA GLY A 82 -16.02 14.76 -6.31
C GLY A 82 -15.17 13.61 -6.84
N ASN A 83 -14.05 13.29 -6.19
CA ASN A 83 -13.25 12.10 -6.51
C ASN A 83 -13.72 10.84 -5.77
N GLU A 84 -14.64 10.93 -4.81
CA GLU A 84 -15.01 9.83 -3.90
C GLU A 84 -15.43 8.57 -4.65
N TRP A 85 -16.33 8.70 -5.61
CA TRP A 85 -16.83 7.55 -6.38
C TRP A 85 -15.74 6.92 -7.25
N ARG A 86 -14.83 7.73 -7.83
CA ARG A 86 -13.70 7.25 -8.65
C ARG A 86 -12.68 6.53 -7.79
N ARG A 87 -12.33 7.11 -6.64
CA ARG A 87 -11.44 6.52 -5.64
C ARG A 87 -11.99 5.19 -5.15
N GLU A 88 -13.25 5.15 -4.75
CA GLU A 88 -13.86 3.92 -4.25
C GLU A 88 -13.93 2.82 -5.31
N SER A 89 -14.18 3.19 -6.56
CA SER A 89 -14.13 2.28 -7.71
C SER A 89 -12.72 1.79 -7.99
N ALA A 90 -11.71 2.68 -7.93
CA ALA A 90 -10.31 2.35 -8.15
C ALA A 90 -9.76 1.39 -7.08
N GLU A 91 -10.19 1.53 -5.83
CA GLU A 91 -9.85 0.60 -4.74
C GLU A 91 -10.35 -0.84 -5.04
N LEU A 92 -11.58 -0.97 -5.54
CA LEU A 92 -12.16 -2.26 -5.94
C LEU A 92 -11.47 -2.83 -7.19
N ILE A 93 -11.22 -1.99 -8.21
CA ILE A 93 -10.53 -2.39 -9.44
C ILE A 93 -9.12 -2.86 -9.14
N ARG A 94 -8.40 -2.15 -8.25
CA ARG A 94 -7.09 -2.55 -7.78
C ARG A 94 -7.13 -3.93 -7.16
N GLU A 95 -8.00 -4.19 -6.18
CA GLU A 95 -8.05 -5.50 -5.54
C GLU A 95 -8.50 -6.61 -6.51
N ALA A 96 -9.43 -6.34 -7.43
CA ALA A 96 -9.81 -7.29 -8.46
C ALA A 96 -8.65 -7.61 -9.43
N PHE A 97 -7.86 -6.61 -9.80
CA PHE A 97 -6.64 -6.80 -10.59
C PHE A 97 -5.61 -7.65 -9.83
N LEU A 98 -5.36 -7.32 -8.56
CA LEU A 98 -4.43 -8.09 -7.73
C LEU A 98 -4.91 -9.54 -7.58
N GLU A 99 -6.19 -9.78 -7.36
CA GLU A 99 -6.78 -11.13 -7.32
C GLU A 99 -6.61 -11.88 -8.64
N SER A 100 -6.72 -11.20 -9.79
CA SER A 100 -6.56 -11.84 -11.11
C SER A 100 -5.18 -12.45 -11.31
N LEU A 101 -4.17 -11.94 -10.58
CA LEU A 101 -2.84 -12.51 -10.52
C LEU A 101 -2.80 -13.79 -9.67
N ARG A 102 -3.89 -14.21 -9.02
CA ARG A 102 -3.97 -15.38 -8.13
C ARG A 102 -2.86 -15.41 -7.05
N PRO A 103 -2.66 -14.32 -6.28
CA PRO A 103 -1.66 -14.29 -5.23
C PRO A 103 -2.07 -15.21 -4.07
N ASP A 104 -1.08 -15.76 -3.38
CA ASP A 104 -1.26 -16.26 -2.01
C ASP A 104 -1.18 -15.09 -1.02
N VAL A 105 -0.31 -14.11 -1.31
CA VAL A 105 -0.07 -12.91 -0.48
C VAL A 105 0.02 -11.66 -1.34
N VAL A 106 -0.66 -10.60 -0.92
CA VAL A 106 -0.42 -9.22 -1.36
C VAL A 106 0.31 -8.48 -0.26
N PHE A 107 1.47 -7.93 -0.57
CA PHE A 107 2.27 -7.11 0.35
C PHE A 107 2.16 -5.63 -0.02
N ILE A 108 1.47 -4.85 0.82
CA ILE A 108 1.28 -3.41 0.64
C ILE A 108 2.41 -2.68 1.36
N THR A 109 3.26 -1.99 0.60
CA THR A 109 4.45 -1.31 1.15
C THR A 109 4.13 0.03 1.83
N SER A 110 2.98 0.63 1.53
CA SER A 110 2.45 1.80 2.21
C SER A 110 0.93 1.88 2.03
N LEU A 111 0.17 1.74 3.11
CA LEU A 111 -1.29 1.81 3.07
C LEU A 111 -1.80 3.26 3.11
N PHE A 112 -1.11 4.15 3.83
CA PHE A 112 -1.51 5.55 4.07
C PHE A 112 -1.06 6.49 2.94
N GLU A 113 -1.39 6.14 1.70
CA GLU A 113 -1.17 6.96 0.51
C GLU A 113 -2.51 7.50 -0.03
N GLY A 114 -2.51 8.35 -1.08
CA GLY A 114 -3.72 8.71 -1.83
C GLY A 114 -4.49 9.93 -1.32
N HIS A 115 -4.02 10.61 -0.26
CA HIS A 115 -4.69 11.84 0.19
C HIS A 115 -4.42 13.00 -0.78
N VAL A 116 -3.15 13.22 -1.10
CA VAL A 116 -2.68 14.34 -1.95
C VAL A 116 -2.30 13.90 -3.36
N ASP A 117 -2.23 12.59 -3.60
CA ASP A 117 -1.83 11.93 -4.83
C ASP A 117 -2.88 10.91 -5.29
N ASP A 118 -2.72 10.38 -6.49
CA ASP A 118 -3.67 9.46 -7.12
C ASP A 118 -3.45 7.98 -6.77
N ALA A 119 -2.84 7.66 -5.61
CA ALA A 119 -2.84 6.29 -5.13
C ALA A 119 -4.23 5.87 -4.65
N ALA A 120 -4.60 4.62 -4.99
CA ALA A 120 -5.76 3.96 -4.43
C ALA A 120 -5.28 2.71 -3.69
N THR A 121 -5.54 2.62 -2.39
CA THR A 121 -5.17 1.46 -1.57
C THR A 121 -6.31 1.11 -0.64
N SER A 122 -6.46 -0.18 -0.38
CA SER A 122 -7.47 -0.76 0.49
C SER A 122 -7.05 -2.17 0.89
N VAL A 123 -7.72 -2.71 1.91
CA VAL A 123 -7.52 -4.07 2.41
C VAL A 123 -8.87 -4.77 2.46
N HIS A 124 -9.00 -5.88 1.72
CA HIS A 124 -10.20 -6.72 1.66
C HIS A 124 -11.50 -5.97 1.36
N LYS A 125 -11.43 -4.93 0.53
CA LYS A 125 -12.62 -4.20 0.06
C LYS A 125 -13.41 -5.00 -0.99
N PHE A 126 -12.71 -5.77 -1.84
CA PHE A 126 -13.27 -6.60 -2.89
C PHE A 126 -13.38 -8.07 -2.50
N SER A 127 -12.31 -8.63 -1.92
CA SER A 127 -12.20 -10.08 -1.69
C SER A 127 -11.25 -10.45 -0.54
N ARG A 128 -11.40 -11.67 -0.03
CA ARG A 128 -10.59 -12.29 1.03
C ARG A 128 -9.93 -13.60 0.58
N GLN A 129 -9.78 -13.82 -0.72
CA GLN A 129 -9.20 -15.08 -1.27
C GLN A 129 -7.68 -15.22 -1.06
N TYR A 130 -6.97 -14.12 -0.77
CA TYR A 130 -5.53 -14.08 -0.52
C TYR A 130 -5.25 -13.34 0.78
N LYS A 131 -4.03 -13.47 1.30
CA LYS A 131 -3.59 -12.78 2.51
C LYS A 131 -3.05 -11.39 2.22
N VAL A 132 -3.35 -10.41 3.06
CA VAL A 132 -2.82 -9.06 2.95
C VAL A 132 -1.85 -8.78 4.09
N ALA A 133 -0.58 -8.59 3.73
CA ALA A 133 0.45 -8.07 4.63
C ALA A 133 0.64 -6.57 4.37
N VAL A 134 0.69 -5.77 5.43
CA VAL A 134 0.92 -4.32 5.34
C VAL A 134 2.22 -3.98 6.06
N LEU A 135 3.10 -3.25 5.38
CA LEU A 135 4.20 -2.56 6.03
C LEU A 135 3.69 -1.25 6.65
N HIS A 136 3.81 -1.16 7.97
CA HIS A 136 3.32 -0.05 8.76
C HIS A 136 4.47 0.74 9.40
N HIS A 137 4.37 2.07 9.34
CA HIS A 137 5.47 2.99 9.70
C HIS A 137 5.22 3.72 11.02
N ASP A 138 4.05 4.33 11.19
CA ASP A 138 3.63 5.07 12.38
C ASP A 138 2.12 5.35 12.38
N LEU A 139 1.58 5.73 13.54
CA LEU A 139 0.20 6.22 13.72
C LEU A 139 0.15 7.67 14.18
N ILE A 140 1.13 8.51 13.81
CA ILE A 140 1.24 9.90 14.31
C ILE A 140 -0.08 10.67 14.20
N PRO A 141 -0.82 10.65 13.08
CA PRO A 141 -2.10 11.36 13.00
C PRO A 141 -3.17 10.80 13.95
N LEU A 142 -3.16 9.50 14.26
CA LEU A 142 -4.10 8.91 15.22
C LEU A 142 -3.74 9.28 16.65
N VAL A 143 -2.45 9.21 17.00
CA VAL A 143 -1.93 9.51 18.35
C VAL A 143 -2.08 10.99 18.67
N GLN A 144 -1.84 11.86 17.69
CA GLN A 144 -1.92 13.32 17.81
C GLN A 144 -3.13 13.86 17.03
N ALA A 145 -4.31 13.27 17.27
CA ALA A 145 -5.54 13.59 16.53
C ALA A 145 -5.93 15.08 16.61
N GLU A 146 -5.71 15.73 17.75
CA GLU A 146 -5.97 17.17 17.93
C GLU A 146 -5.06 18.06 17.07
N THR A 147 -3.93 17.55 16.60
CA THR A 147 -2.99 18.28 15.75
C THR A 147 -3.22 17.99 14.27
N TYR A 148 -3.45 16.71 13.91
CA TYR A 148 -3.42 16.26 12.53
C TYR A 148 -4.80 15.92 11.94
N LEU A 149 -5.80 15.60 12.75
CA LEU A 149 -7.14 15.19 12.30
C LEU A 149 -8.15 16.31 12.51
N LEU A 150 -7.81 17.50 12.02
CA LEU A 150 -8.61 18.72 12.11
C LEU A 150 -9.49 18.97 10.88
N ASP A 151 -9.08 18.46 9.73
CA ASP A 151 -9.75 18.70 8.45
C ASP A 151 -10.84 17.65 8.16
N ASP A 152 -12.00 18.13 7.67
CA ASP A 152 -13.20 17.32 7.42
C ASP A 152 -13.06 16.35 6.23
N VAL A 153 -12.01 16.48 5.42
CA VAL A 153 -11.71 15.57 4.30
C VAL A 153 -10.64 14.56 4.70
N PHE A 154 -9.54 15.02 5.30
CA PHE A 154 -8.43 14.17 5.71
C PHE A 154 -8.81 13.22 6.86
N LYS A 155 -9.55 13.70 7.86
CA LYS A 155 -9.94 12.90 9.02
C LYS A 155 -10.73 11.64 8.65
N PRO A 156 -11.86 11.70 7.93
CA PRO A 156 -12.59 10.48 7.55
C PRO A 156 -11.76 9.57 6.63
N TYR A 157 -10.94 10.14 5.74
CA TYR A 157 -10.06 9.36 4.88
C TYR A 157 -9.02 8.56 5.68
N TYR A 158 -8.32 9.22 6.59
CA TYR A 158 -7.32 8.58 7.44
C TYR A 158 -7.94 7.50 8.34
N LEU A 159 -9.10 7.78 8.96
CA LEU A 159 -9.78 6.79 9.79
C LEU A 159 -10.25 5.57 8.99
N GLN A 160 -10.65 5.74 7.73
CA GLN A 160 -10.92 4.60 6.84
C GLN A 160 -9.67 3.74 6.58
N LYS A 161 -8.50 4.37 6.35
CA LYS A 161 -7.22 3.65 6.24
C LYS A 161 -6.88 2.88 7.51
N VAL A 162 -7.16 3.45 8.69
CA VAL A 162 -7.00 2.78 9.98
C VAL A 162 -7.88 1.53 10.08
N GLU A 163 -9.14 1.61 9.64
CA GLU A 163 -10.02 0.43 9.64
C GLU A 163 -9.54 -0.65 8.65
N TRP A 164 -8.99 -0.27 7.49
CA TRP A 164 -8.34 -1.24 6.60
C TRP A 164 -7.07 -1.84 7.20
N LEU A 165 -6.27 -1.04 7.91
CA LEU A 165 -5.06 -1.54 8.58
C LEU A 165 -5.40 -2.62 9.60
N LYS A 166 -6.46 -2.41 10.41
CA LYS A 166 -6.97 -3.41 11.38
C LYS A 166 -7.45 -4.70 10.72
N ASN A 167 -7.85 -4.63 9.45
CA ASN A 167 -8.34 -5.78 8.70
C ASN A 167 -7.25 -6.57 7.97
N ALA A 168 -5.99 -6.11 7.99
CA ALA A 168 -4.88 -6.82 7.38
C ALA A 168 -4.59 -8.14 8.12
N ASP A 169 -4.21 -9.18 7.38
CA ASP A 169 -3.87 -10.49 7.96
C ASP A 169 -2.51 -10.49 8.66
N LEU A 170 -1.61 -9.56 8.28
CA LEU A 170 -0.30 -9.40 8.88
C LEU A 170 0.12 -7.93 8.85
N LEU A 171 0.57 -7.41 9.99
CA LEU A 171 1.20 -6.09 10.08
C LEU A 171 2.69 -6.29 10.33
N LEU A 172 3.52 -5.79 9.43
CA LEU A 172 4.96 -5.71 9.59
C LEU A 172 5.33 -4.28 9.96
N THR A 173 6.02 -4.08 11.07
CA THR A 173 6.47 -2.76 11.49
C THR A 173 7.96 -2.58 11.29
N ASN A 174 8.38 -1.33 11.07
CA ASN A 174 9.79 -0.97 10.92
C ASN A 174 10.58 -0.95 12.25
N SER A 175 9.88 -1.06 13.39
CA SER A 175 10.47 -1.03 14.72
C SER A 175 9.56 -1.67 15.76
N ALA A 176 10.14 -2.07 16.90
CA ALA A 176 9.38 -2.55 18.07
C ALA A 176 8.50 -1.46 18.68
N TYR A 177 8.91 -0.19 18.59
CA TYR A 177 8.11 0.94 19.05
C TYR A 177 6.82 1.07 18.24
N THR A 178 6.92 1.06 16.91
CA THR A 178 5.75 1.09 16.02
C THR A 178 4.85 -0.14 16.22
N ALA A 179 5.42 -1.31 16.53
CA ALA A 179 4.63 -2.50 16.86
C ALA A 179 3.78 -2.28 18.12
N GLN A 180 4.39 -1.75 19.18
CA GLN A 180 3.71 -1.45 20.43
C GLN A 180 2.62 -0.39 20.23
N GLU A 181 2.93 0.70 19.50
CA GLU A 181 1.97 1.76 19.16
C GLU A 181 0.76 1.20 18.41
N ALA A 182 1.00 0.32 17.42
CA ALA A 182 -0.07 -0.33 16.67
C ALA A 182 -0.94 -1.24 17.57
N ILE A 183 -0.33 -2.04 18.44
CA ILE A 183 -1.08 -2.90 19.39
C ILE A 183 -1.97 -2.03 20.30
N GLU A 184 -1.41 -0.97 20.88
CA GLU A 184 -2.10 -0.10 21.83
C GLU A 184 -3.24 0.68 21.16
N HIS A 185 -2.96 1.38 20.06
CA HIS A 185 -3.90 2.32 19.44
C HIS A 185 -4.89 1.67 18.47
N LEU A 186 -4.56 0.49 17.92
CA LEU A 186 -5.47 -0.24 17.04
C LEU A 186 -6.21 -1.37 17.76
N HIS A 187 -5.87 -1.64 19.03
CA HIS A 187 -6.42 -2.73 19.85
C HIS A 187 -6.23 -4.11 19.21
N LEU A 188 -5.04 -4.33 18.63
CA LEU A 188 -4.70 -5.61 18.01
C LEU A 188 -4.20 -6.61 19.05
N GLN A 189 -4.42 -7.89 18.80
CA GLN A 189 -3.73 -8.95 19.54
C GLN A 189 -2.35 -9.12 18.91
N GLY A 190 -1.29 -8.81 19.66
CA GLY A 190 0.07 -9.06 19.21
C GLY A 190 0.43 -10.53 19.41
N ASP A 191 0.87 -11.19 18.35
CA ASP A 191 1.59 -12.46 18.47
C ASP A 191 3.09 -12.15 18.64
N HIS A 192 3.70 -12.72 19.67
CA HIS A 192 5.15 -12.63 19.95
C HIS A 192 5.97 -13.53 19.03
#